data_AF-A0A1I2LH87-F1
#
_entry.id   AF-A0A1I2LH87-F1
#
_cell.length_a   1.000
_cell.length_b   1.000
_cell.length_c   1.000
_cell.angle_alpha   90.00
_cell.angle_beta   90.00
_cell.angle_gamma   90.00
#
_symmetry.space_group_name_H-M   'P 1'
#
loop_
_entity.id
_entity.type
_entity.pdbx_description
1 polymer ?
#
loop_
_entity_poly.entity_id
_entity_poly.type
_entity_poly.pdbx_seq_one_letter_code
_entity_poly.pdbx_strand_id
1 'polypeptide(L)'
;MPMSENLYVKDQKTVVGPVRCLALRGRWDARATETYLAKACNGVQWYATEDDDSCDLLREVGANLTFLSLRAAKRMSDASLSELTSLRFLDCLNRGKDALEFVRLRQLEQLAIDDRNDIRGLSSPSLTAVTLSSTRRPVSFFATAPNLRELKLQMVGKHPISLAAELPELRSLMVLKGSLSSFAGLNAPQLENITIDGAYASGPVDLRPLAHMPALRFVTIGIKNPAEFVGLDALSGRQEVRASVGEVGSR
;
A
#
# COMPACT_ATOMS: atom_id res chain seq x y z
N MET A 1 -11.98 -21.68 23.55
CA MET A 1 -11.35 -20.51 24.20
C MET A 1 -12.41 -19.44 24.37
N PRO A 2 -12.56 -18.81 25.53
CA PRO A 2 -13.59 -17.80 25.72
C PRO A 2 -13.25 -16.60 24.83
N MET A 3 -14.20 -16.18 23.99
CA MET A 3 -14.07 -15.01 23.13
C MET A 3 -13.93 -13.77 24.01
N SER A 4 -12.68 -13.37 24.27
CA SER A 4 -12.35 -12.07 24.83
C SER A 4 -13.00 -10.98 23.98
N GLU A 5 -13.61 -10.00 24.64
CA GLU A 5 -14.43 -8.93 24.08
C GLU A 5 -14.04 -8.50 22.66
N ASN A 6 -15.02 -8.56 21.75
CA ASN A 6 -14.90 -8.16 20.35
C ASN A 6 -14.67 -6.64 20.16
N LEU A 7 -14.63 -5.86 21.25
CA LEU A 7 -14.48 -4.40 21.25
C LEU A 7 -13.62 -3.98 22.45
N TYR A 8 -12.48 -3.34 22.21
CA TYR A 8 -11.61 -2.83 23.26
C TYR A 8 -10.82 -1.61 22.79
N VAL A 9 -10.27 -0.83 23.73
CA VAL A 9 -9.43 0.34 23.45
C VAL A 9 -7.99 0.04 23.83
N LYS A 10 -7.04 0.45 22.98
CA LYS A 10 -5.61 0.35 23.25
C LYS A 10 -4.88 1.60 22.77
N ASP A 11 -3.80 1.93 23.46
CA ASP A 11 -2.84 2.93 22.98
C ASP A 11 -1.76 2.22 22.17
N GLN A 12 -1.43 2.75 20.99
CA GLN A 12 -0.40 2.19 20.13
C GLN A 12 0.44 3.30 19.50
N LYS A 13 1.74 3.02 19.34
CA LYS A 13 2.63 3.87 18.53
C LYS A 13 2.46 3.46 17.08
N THR A 14 2.17 4.43 16.23
CA THR A 14 2.02 4.23 14.78
C THR A 14 2.98 5.12 14.02
N VAL A 15 3.06 4.91 12.71
CA VAL A 15 3.81 5.75 11.77
C VAL A 15 3.33 7.21 11.74
N VAL A 16 2.07 7.46 12.08
CA VAL A 16 1.48 8.81 12.18
C VAL A 16 1.47 9.32 13.64
N GLY A 17 2.23 8.69 14.53
CA GLY A 17 2.35 9.08 15.94
C GLY A 17 1.50 8.23 16.91
N PRO A 18 1.37 8.65 18.17
CA PRO A 18 0.58 7.93 19.16
C PRO A 18 -0.92 7.99 18.84
N VAL A 19 -1.57 6.84 18.86
CA VAL A 19 -2.99 6.67 18.55
C VAL A 19 -3.67 5.91 19.69
N ARG A 20 -4.78 6.46 20.17
CA ARG A 20 -5.74 5.77 21.04
C ARG A 20 -6.77 5.10 20.15
N CYS A 21 -6.64 3.80 19.99
CA CYS A 21 -7.32 3.02 18.98
C CYS A 21 -8.45 2.19 19.57
N LEU A 22 -9.64 2.32 18.98
CA LEU A 22 -10.72 1.35 19.16
C LEU A 22 -10.46 0.15 18.25
N ALA A 23 -10.25 -1.02 18.85
CA ALA A 23 -10.14 -2.29 18.15
C ALA A 23 -11.48 -3.03 18.21
N LEU A 24 -12.02 -3.39 17.05
CA LEU A 24 -13.29 -4.07 16.88
C LEU A 24 -13.12 -5.27 15.95
N ARG A 25 -13.58 -6.45 16.40
CA ARG A 25 -13.79 -7.62 15.56
C ARG A 25 -15.26 -7.99 15.60
N GLY A 26 -16.03 -7.51 14.64
CA GLY A 26 -17.47 -7.56 14.73
C GLY A 26 -18.14 -6.46 13.92
N ARG A 27 -19.47 -6.44 13.98
CA ARG A 27 -20.28 -5.39 13.40
C ARG A 27 -19.99 -4.04 14.05
N TRP A 28 -19.89 -2.98 13.24
CA TRP A 28 -19.91 -1.62 13.77
C TRP A 28 -21.33 -1.24 14.17
N ASP A 29 -21.55 -0.97 15.46
CA ASP A 29 -22.84 -0.62 16.03
C ASP A 29 -22.77 0.66 16.89
N ALA A 30 -23.89 1.07 17.48
CA ALA A 30 -23.96 2.25 18.32
C ALA A 30 -22.99 2.17 19.52
N ARG A 31 -22.78 0.98 20.09
CA ARG A 31 -21.83 0.79 21.21
C ARG A 31 -20.40 1.07 20.76
N ALA A 32 -20.01 0.69 19.55
CA ALA A 32 -18.70 1.02 18.99
C ALA A 32 -18.52 2.54 18.84
N THR A 33 -19.50 3.25 18.27
CA THR A 33 -19.49 4.72 18.16
C THR A 33 -19.41 5.38 19.55
N GLU A 34 -20.27 4.99 20.49
CA GLU A 34 -20.28 5.53 21.85
C GLU A 34 -18.94 5.29 22.57
N THR A 35 -18.37 4.09 22.43
CA THR A 35 -17.08 3.75 23.03
C THR A 35 -15.96 4.60 22.41
N TYR A 36 -15.95 4.78 21.09
CA TYR A 36 -14.97 5.62 20.40
C TYR A 36 -14.99 7.05 20.97
N LEU A 37 -16.19 7.64 21.05
CA LEU A 37 -16.38 9.02 21.52
C LEU A 37 -16.06 9.15 23.01
N ALA A 38 -16.61 8.28 23.85
CA ALA A 38 -16.45 8.33 25.32
C ALA A 38 -15.01 8.09 25.76
N LYS A 39 -14.23 7.33 24.98
CA LYS A 39 -12.81 7.04 25.28
C LYS A 39 -11.85 7.98 24.57
N ALA A 40 -12.35 9.00 23.88
CA ALA A 40 -11.57 9.97 23.09
C ALA A 40 -10.58 9.27 22.14
N CYS A 41 -11.06 8.24 21.45
CA CYS A 41 -10.27 7.55 20.44
C CYS A 41 -10.01 8.47 19.25
N ASN A 42 -8.86 8.27 18.61
CA ASN A 42 -8.48 8.95 17.36
C ASN A 42 -8.03 7.94 16.27
N GLY A 43 -8.24 6.65 16.52
CA GLY A 43 -7.98 5.60 15.56
C GLY A 43 -8.93 4.41 15.68
N VAL A 44 -9.08 3.68 14.58
CA VAL A 44 -9.91 2.48 14.46
C VAL A 44 -9.10 1.35 13.85
N GLN A 45 -9.20 0.17 14.45
CA GLN A 45 -8.82 -1.11 13.88
C GLN A 45 -10.05 -1.99 13.81
N TRP A 46 -10.58 -2.17 12.61
CA TRP A 46 -11.85 -2.86 12.41
C TRP A 46 -11.69 -4.07 11.51
N TYR A 47 -12.00 -5.24 12.08
CA TYR A 47 -12.16 -6.50 11.37
C TYR A 47 -13.67 -6.74 11.21
N ALA A 48 -14.19 -6.29 10.08
CA ALA A 48 -15.60 -6.37 9.73
C ALA A 48 -16.04 -7.82 9.48
N THR A 49 -17.30 -8.12 9.80
CA THR A 49 -17.90 -9.44 9.58
C THR A 49 -18.54 -9.54 8.20
N GLU A 50 -19.10 -10.71 7.89
CA GLU A 50 -19.86 -10.92 6.66
C GLU A 50 -21.19 -10.16 6.62
N ASP A 51 -21.65 -9.61 7.75
CA ASP A 51 -22.87 -8.80 7.81
C ASP A 51 -22.59 -7.33 7.45
N ASP A 52 -21.37 -6.86 7.67
CA ASP A 52 -20.97 -5.48 7.41
C ASP A 52 -20.77 -5.24 5.91
N ASP A 53 -21.68 -4.50 5.27
CA ASP A 53 -21.62 -4.16 3.85
C ASP A 53 -21.16 -2.73 3.58
N SER A 54 -20.95 -1.91 4.62
CA SER A 54 -20.48 -0.52 4.50
C SER A 54 -19.64 -0.08 5.70
N CYS A 55 -18.63 0.77 5.44
CA CYS A 55 -17.92 1.53 6.46
C CYS A 55 -18.36 2.99 6.58
N ASP A 56 -19.48 3.37 5.95
CA ASP A 56 -19.97 4.76 5.92
C ASP A 56 -20.42 5.29 7.29
N LEU A 57 -20.67 4.39 8.24
CA LEU A 57 -20.92 4.71 9.64
C LEU A 57 -19.73 5.44 10.31
N LEU A 58 -18.50 5.27 9.78
CA LEU A 58 -17.32 5.96 10.30
C LEU A 58 -17.37 7.49 10.13
N ARG A 59 -18.29 8.02 9.31
CA ARG A 59 -18.53 9.48 9.21
C ARG A 59 -18.85 10.10 10.57
N GLU A 60 -19.55 9.36 11.44
CA GLU A 60 -19.94 9.84 12.78
C GLU A 60 -18.73 10.11 13.69
N VAL A 61 -17.61 9.42 13.44
CA VAL A 61 -16.37 9.56 14.22
C VAL A 61 -15.25 10.25 13.43
N GLY A 62 -15.54 10.68 12.19
CA GLY A 62 -14.54 11.10 11.21
C GLY A 62 -13.76 12.35 11.58
N ALA A 63 -14.34 13.25 12.39
CA ALA A 63 -13.71 14.52 12.78
C ALA A 63 -12.36 14.32 13.49
N ASN A 64 -12.23 13.26 14.30
CA ASN A 64 -11.02 12.95 15.05
C ASN A 64 -10.31 11.68 14.57
N LEU A 65 -10.81 11.05 13.50
CA LEU A 65 -10.26 9.80 13.01
C LEU A 65 -8.99 10.05 12.19
N THR A 66 -7.83 9.80 12.81
CA THR A 66 -6.51 10.01 12.20
C THR A 66 -5.87 8.73 11.67
N PHE A 67 -6.30 7.58 12.20
CA PHE A 67 -5.78 6.26 11.87
C PHE A 67 -6.94 5.31 11.61
N LEU A 68 -7.03 4.75 10.40
CA LEU A 68 -8.01 3.73 10.07
C LEU A 68 -7.31 2.51 9.47
N SER A 69 -7.50 1.35 10.09
CA SER A 69 -7.15 0.06 9.53
C SER A 69 -8.41 -0.79 9.47
N LEU A 70 -8.92 -1.03 8.27
CA LEU A 70 -10.14 -1.79 8.01
C LEU A 70 -9.81 -3.03 7.18
N ARG A 71 -10.28 -4.18 7.66
CA ARG A 71 -10.24 -5.46 6.96
C ARG A 71 -11.66 -6.01 6.87
N ALA A 72 -12.08 -6.35 5.65
CA ALA A 72 -13.36 -6.99 5.41
C ALA A 72 -13.15 -8.29 4.61
N ALA A 73 -13.89 -9.34 4.95
CA ALA A 73 -13.86 -10.60 4.20
C ALA A 73 -14.56 -10.49 2.84
N LYS A 74 -15.55 -9.59 2.73
CA LYS A 74 -16.32 -9.31 1.53
C LYS A 74 -16.12 -7.87 1.05
N ARG A 75 -16.57 -7.63 -0.18
CA ARG A 75 -16.65 -6.29 -0.78
C ARG A 75 -17.55 -5.39 0.05
N MET A 76 -17.03 -4.24 0.43
CA MET A 76 -17.69 -3.27 1.32
C MET A 76 -17.85 -1.91 0.62
N SER A 77 -18.92 -1.19 0.94
CA SER A 77 -19.12 0.22 0.58
C SER A 77 -18.18 1.10 1.40
N ASP A 78 -17.45 1.98 0.74
CA ASP A 78 -16.40 2.82 1.35
C ASP A 78 -16.38 4.26 0.80
N ALA A 79 -17.51 4.71 0.24
CA ALA A 79 -17.68 6.07 -0.28
C ALA A 79 -17.29 7.17 0.72
N SER A 80 -17.60 6.97 2.01
CA SER A 80 -17.26 7.89 3.11
C SER A 80 -15.78 8.14 3.31
N LEU A 81 -14.88 7.26 2.86
CA LEU A 81 -13.46 7.41 3.12
C LEU A 81 -12.92 8.75 2.57
N SER A 82 -13.49 9.23 1.47
CA SER A 82 -13.15 10.52 0.84
C SER A 82 -13.54 11.74 1.70
N GLU A 83 -14.36 11.55 2.74
CA GLU A 83 -14.85 12.61 3.64
C GLU A 83 -14.10 12.65 4.97
N LEU A 84 -13.29 11.64 5.29
CA LEU A 84 -12.55 11.52 6.54
C LEU A 84 -11.26 12.36 6.50
N THR A 85 -11.44 13.69 6.46
CA THR A 85 -10.37 14.67 6.17
C THR A 85 -9.24 14.72 7.19
N SER A 86 -9.46 14.24 8.42
CA SER A 86 -8.45 14.14 9.48
C SER A 86 -7.54 12.91 9.35
N LEU A 87 -7.81 12.01 8.39
CA LEU A 87 -7.00 10.80 8.20
C LEU A 87 -5.56 11.15 7.83
N ARG A 88 -4.64 10.51 8.56
CA ARG A 88 -3.20 10.49 8.30
C ARG A 88 -2.73 9.11 7.86
N PHE A 89 -3.39 8.05 8.34
CA PHE A 89 -3.14 6.68 7.95
C PHE A 89 -4.44 6.00 7.54
N LEU A 90 -4.46 5.44 6.33
CA LEU A 90 -5.57 4.64 5.82
C LEU A 90 -5.06 3.32 5.28
N ASP A 91 -5.44 2.22 5.92
CA ASP A 91 -5.25 0.87 5.41
C ASP A 91 -6.63 0.21 5.26
N CYS A 92 -7.12 0.14 4.03
CA CYS A 92 -8.45 -0.36 3.67
C CYS A 92 -8.36 -1.31 2.47
N LEU A 93 -7.92 -2.55 2.73
CA LEU A 93 -7.97 -3.66 1.76
C LEU A 93 -9.27 -4.44 1.96
N ASN A 94 -10.39 -3.83 1.57
CA ASN A 94 -11.75 -4.30 1.79
C ASN A 94 -12.48 -4.66 0.46
N ARG A 95 -11.74 -4.73 -0.66
CA ARG A 95 -12.29 -4.92 -2.01
C ARG A 95 -13.37 -3.89 -2.36
N GLY A 96 -13.21 -2.66 -1.91
CA GLY A 96 -14.24 -1.63 -1.98
C GLY A 96 -14.81 -1.39 -3.39
N LYS A 97 -16.01 -0.81 -3.43
CA LYS A 97 -16.78 -0.69 -4.67
C LYS A 97 -17.00 0.73 -5.15
N ASP A 98 -16.78 1.72 -4.30
CA ASP A 98 -17.12 3.10 -4.59
C ASP A 98 -15.94 3.86 -5.17
N ALA A 99 -16.24 4.95 -5.87
CA ALA A 99 -15.23 5.89 -6.30
C ALA A 99 -14.57 6.55 -5.09
N LEU A 100 -13.25 6.70 -5.14
CA LEU A 100 -12.47 7.32 -4.06
C LEU A 100 -11.71 8.54 -4.58
N GLU A 101 -11.86 9.66 -3.87
CA GLU A 101 -11.17 10.92 -4.17
C GLU A 101 -10.37 11.39 -2.95
N PHE A 102 -9.04 11.33 -3.07
CA PHE A 102 -8.13 11.66 -1.98
C PHE A 102 -7.70 13.13 -1.93
N VAL A 103 -8.19 13.97 -2.84
CA VAL A 103 -7.82 15.39 -2.96
C VAL A 103 -8.13 16.17 -1.67
N ARG A 104 -9.17 15.77 -0.92
CA ARG A 104 -9.58 16.41 0.32
C ARG A 104 -8.80 15.93 1.55
N LEU A 105 -8.13 14.78 1.47
CA LEU A 105 -7.41 14.17 2.58
C LEU A 105 -5.96 14.70 2.63
N ARG A 106 -5.84 16.01 2.85
CA ARG A 106 -4.57 16.75 2.78
C ARG A 106 -3.56 16.38 3.87
N GLN A 107 -3.99 15.62 4.87
CA GLN A 107 -3.15 15.12 5.96
C GLN A 107 -2.75 13.66 5.75
N LEU A 108 -3.24 13.00 4.69
CA LEU A 108 -2.99 11.58 4.48
C LEU A 108 -1.52 11.33 4.14
N GLU A 109 -0.83 10.64 5.03
CA GLU A 109 0.59 10.32 4.92
C GLU A 109 0.82 8.93 4.38
N GLN A 110 -0.03 7.98 4.76
CA GLN A 110 0.06 6.60 4.32
C GLN A 110 -1.28 6.06 3.84
N LEU A 111 -1.25 5.38 2.70
CA LEU A 111 -2.41 4.79 2.06
C LEU A 111 -2.13 3.34 1.66
N ALA A 112 -3.02 2.43 2.02
CA ALA A 112 -3.07 1.07 1.50
C ALA A 112 -4.52 0.74 1.09
N ILE A 113 -4.78 0.53 -0.20
CA ILE A 113 -6.12 0.22 -0.72
C ILE A 113 -6.08 -0.76 -1.88
N ASP A 114 -7.21 -1.40 -2.15
CA ASP A 114 -7.44 -2.10 -3.42
C ASP A 114 -7.66 -1.08 -4.55
N ASP A 115 -6.90 -1.25 -5.63
CA ASP A 115 -6.99 -0.42 -6.82
C ASP A 115 -8.33 -0.61 -7.53
N ARG A 116 -8.82 0.48 -8.10
CA ARG A 116 -10.08 0.60 -8.83
C ARG A 116 -9.96 1.77 -9.80
N ASN A 117 -10.69 1.70 -10.91
CA ASN A 117 -10.49 2.61 -12.05
C ASN A 117 -10.72 4.09 -11.70
N ASP A 118 -11.54 4.36 -10.70
CA ASP A 118 -12.05 5.66 -10.28
C ASP A 118 -11.30 6.31 -9.11
N ILE A 119 -10.17 5.73 -8.64
CA ILE A 119 -9.30 6.41 -7.67
C ILE A 119 -8.71 7.69 -8.29
N ARG A 120 -8.85 8.80 -7.55
CA ARG A 120 -8.26 10.11 -7.87
C ARG A 120 -7.55 10.72 -6.66
N GLY A 121 -6.64 11.67 -6.92
CA GLY A 121 -6.02 12.46 -5.85
C GLY A 121 -4.85 11.80 -5.12
N LEU A 122 -4.22 10.76 -5.68
CA LEU A 122 -3.02 10.13 -5.12
C LEU A 122 -1.73 10.96 -5.26
N SER A 123 -1.85 12.20 -5.71
CA SER A 123 -0.77 13.17 -5.87
C SER A 123 -0.65 14.14 -4.68
N SER A 124 -1.27 13.82 -3.53
CA SER A 124 -1.21 14.69 -2.35
C SER A 124 0.24 14.89 -1.89
N PRO A 125 0.67 16.13 -1.57
CA PRO A 125 2.02 16.37 -1.06
C PRO A 125 2.25 15.76 0.33
N SER A 126 1.21 15.39 1.07
CA SER A 126 1.35 14.71 2.37
C SER A 126 1.71 13.23 2.23
N LEU A 127 1.40 12.59 1.09
CA LEU A 127 1.59 11.15 0.91
C LEU A 127 3.07 10.79 0.84
N THR A 128 3.49 9.92 1.75
CA THR A 128 4.86 9.41 1.86
C THR A 128 4.94 7.92 1.58
N ALA A 129 3.87 7.16 1.80
CA ALA A 129 3.80 5.74 1.52
C ALA A 129 2.48 5.36 0.84
N VAL A 130 2.57 4.61 -0.25
CA VAL A 130 1.40 4.07 -0.96
C VAL A 130 1.55 2.58 -1.21
N THR A 131 0.53 1.81 -0.82
CA THR A 131 0.32 0.43 -1.22
C THR A 131 -0.95 0.33 -2.06
N LEU A 132 -0.82 -0.10 -3.31
CA LEU A 132 -1.99 -0.48 -4.12
C LEU A 132 -2.01 -1.99 -4.33
N SER A 133 -3.13 -2.59 -3.92
CA SER A 133 -3.46 -3.99 -4.17
C SER A 133 -4.23 -4.14 -5.46
N SER A 134 -4.03 -5.24 -6.17
CA SER A 134 -4.74 -5.56 -7.42
C SER A 134 -4.61 -4.52 -8.53
N THR A 135 -3.50 -3.78 -8.54
CA THR A 135 -3.31 -2.68 -9.49
C THR A 135 -2.86 -3.14 -10.86
N ARG A 136 -3.14 -2.32 -11.87
CA ARG A 136 -2.57 -2.38 -13.24
C ARG A 136 -1.95 -1.04 -13.64
N ARG A 137 -1.83 -0.10 -12.71
CA ARG A 137 -1.36 1.25 -13.00
C ARG A 137 0.14 1.26 -13.22
N PRO A 138 0.65 2.03 -14.19
CA PRO A 138 2.08 2.24 -14.33
C PRO A 138 2.61 3.05 -13.14
N VAL A 139 3.91 2.93 -12.87
CA VAL A 139 4.57 3.69 -11.79
C VAL A 139 4.49 5.20 -12.03
N SER A 140 4.44 5.63 -13.30
CA SER A 140 4.25 7.03 -13.68
C SER A 140 2.97 7.66 -13.15
N PHE A 141 1.97 6.86 -12.78
CA PHE A 141 0.77 7.33 -12.10
C PHE A 141 1.09 8.10 -10.80
N PHE A 142 2.20 7.75 -10.15
CA PHE A 142 2.64 8.35 -8.89
C PHE A 142 3.68 9.47 -9.06
N ALA A 143 4.07 9.80 -10.30
CA ALA A 143 5.11 10.81 -10.57
C ALA A 143 4.74 12.23 -10.07
N THR A 144 3.45 12.45 -9.76
CA THR A 144 2.94 13.71 -9.23
C THR A 144 2.85 13.75 -7.70
N ALA A 145 3.28 12.70 -7.00
CA ALA A 145 3.36 12.66 -5.54
C ALA A 145 4.78 13.04 -5.09
N PRO A 146 5.06 14.33 -4.80
CA PRO A 146 6.42 14.85 -4.68
C PRO A 146 7.21 14.28 -3.50
N ASN A 147 6.52 13.84 -2.45
CA ASN A 147 7.11 13.36 -1.20
C ASN A 147 6.99 11.83 -1.04
N LEU A 148 6.63 11.11 -2.10
CA LEU A 148 6.46 9.66 -2.04
C LEU A 148 7.82 8.96 -1.84
N ARG A 149 7.97 8.30 -0.69
CA ARG A 149 9.20 7.58 -0.28
C ARG A 149 9.07 6.08 -0.41
N GLU A 150 7.86 5.55 -0.25
CA GLU A 150 7.60 4.12 -0.29
C GLU A 150 6.45 3.83 -1.26
N LEU A 151 6.73 2.96 -2.24
CA LEU A 151 5.73 2.51 -3.19
C LEU A 151 5.68 0.99 -3.23
N LYS A 152 4.53 0.42 -2.89
CA LYS A 152 4.25 -1.00 -2.98
C LYS A 152 3.09 -1.26 -3.94
N LEU A 153 3.36 -2.02 -4.99
CA LEU A 153 2.38 -2.42 -5.99
C LEU A 153 2.21 -3.92 -5.95
N GLN A 154 1.05 -4.39 -5.49
CA GLN A 154 0.65 -5.77 -5.66
C GLN A 154 -0.25 -5.86 -6.88
N MET A 155 0.25 -6.54 -7.91
CA MET A 155 -0.33 -6.50 -9.24
C MET A 155 -1.38 -7.58 -9.46
N VAL A 156 -2.26 -7.32 -10.42
CA VAL A 156 -3.20 -8.33 -10.94
C VAL A 156 -2.99 -8.58 -12.43
N GLY A 157 -2.77 -9.86 -12.75
CA GLY A 157 -2.64 -10.36 -14.12
C GLY A 157 -1.21 -10.30 -14.65
N LYS A 158 -1.04 -10.72 -15.89
CA LYS A 158 0.27 -10.84 -16.57
C LYS A 158 0.62 -9.62 -17.44
N HIS A 159 -0.06 -8.49 -17.22
CA HIS A 159 0.19 -7.29 -18.03
C HIS A 159 1.52 -6.65 -17.63
N PRO A 160 2.46 -6.46 -18.58
CA PRO A 160 3.72 -5.82 -18.27
C PRO A 160 3.53 -4.37 -17.86
N ILE A 161 4.19 -3.96 -16.79
CA ILE A 161 4.25 -2.58 -16.32
C ILE A 161 5.59 -1.97 -16.72
N SER A 162 5.52 -0.73 -17.19
CA SER A 162 6.67 0.15 -17.27
C SER A 162 6.94 0.83 -15.93
N LEU A 163 8.19 0.78 -15.48
CA LEU A 163 8.67 1.51 -14.31
C LEU A 163 9.14 2.93 -14.64
N ALA A 164 9.04 3.35 -15.91
CA ALA A 164 9.47 4.67 -16.34
C ALA A 164 8.69 5.78 -15.62
N ALA A 165 9.35 6.48 -14.71
CA ALA A 165 8.76 7.50 -13.84
C ALA A 165 9.86 8.36 -13.20
N GLU A 166 9.52 9.61 -12.87
CA GLU A 166 10.34 10.48 -12.03
C GLU A 166 9.79 10.47 -10.62
N LEU A 167 10.57 9.93 -9.68
CA LEU A 167 10.19 9.79 -8.27
C LEU A 167 11.40 10.20 -7.40
N PRO A 168 11.66 11.52 -7.27
CA PRO A 168 12.92 12.02 -6.72
C PRO A 168 13.17 11.63 -5.25
N GLU A 169 12.09 11.49 -4.48
CA GLU A 169 12.12 11.17 -3.05
C GLU A 169 11.96 9.67 -2.75
N LEU A 170 11.76 8.82 -3.76
CA LEU A 170 11.49 7.41 -3.56
C LEU A 170 12.71 6.68 -3.01
N ARG A 171 12.53 5.99 -1.88
CA ARG A 171 13.55 5.21 -1.17
C ARG A 171 13.30 3.71 -1.22
N SER A 172 12.05 3.29 -1.38
CA SER A 172 11.66 1.89 -1.43
C SER A 172 10.63 1.64 -2.51
N LEU A 173 10.93 0.71 -3.41
CA LEU A 173 10.02 0.21 -4.43
C LEU A 173 9.82 -1.30 -4.27
N MET A 174 8.57 -1.71 -4.10
CA MET A 174 8.19 -3.11 -4.05
C MET A 174 7.14 -3.41 -5.12
N VAL A 175 7.43 -4.35 -6.02
CA VAL A 175 6.47 -4.84 -7.02
C VAL A 175 6.27 -6.33 -6.82
N LEU A 176 5.03 -6.72 -6.52
CA LEU A 176 4.65 -8.09 -6.22
C LEU A 176 3.69 -8.63 -7.28
N LYS A 177 3.86 -9.90 -7.66
CA LYS A 177 2.92 -10.66 -8.49
C LYS A 177 2.57 -10.02 -9.84
N GLY A 178 3.48 -9.22 -10.39
CA GLY A 178 3.27 -8.45 -11.63
C GLY A 178 4.10 -8.91 -12.81
N SER A 179 3.85 -8.39 -14.00
CA SER A 179 4.81 -8.50 -15.09
C SER A 179 5.57 -7.19 -15.23
N LEU A 180 6.90 -7.26 -15.31
CA LEU A 180 7.74 -6.09 -15.55
C LEU A 180 8.23 -6.14 -17.00
N SER A 181 8.20 -4.99 -17.68
CA SER A 181 8.79 -4.88 -19.02
C SER A 181 10.23 -4.35 -18.97
N SER A 182 10.50 -3.33 -18.14
CA SER A 182 11.83 -2.72 -18.06
C SER A 182 11.99 -1.81 -16.84
N PHE A 183 13.23 -1.65 -16.39
CA PHE A 183 13.67 -0.60 -15.47
C PHE A 183 14.10 0.70 -16.18
N ALA A 184 14.15 0.70 -17.52
CA ALA A 184 14.52 1.88 -18.29
C ALA A 184 13.56 3.04 -18.00
N GLY A 185 14.13 4.24 -17.79
CA GLY A 185 13.37 5.45 -17.50
C GLY A 185 12.92 5.60 -16.04
N LEU A 186 13.26 4.67 -15.14
CA LEU A 186 13.05 4.87 -13.70
C LEU A 186 14.12 5.83 -13.15
N ASN A 187 13.70 7.05 -12.81
CA ASN A 187 14.55 8.07 -12.20
C ASN A 187 14.16 8.27 -10.73
N ALA A 188 14.89 7.56 -9.85
CA ALA A 188 14.72 7.62 -8.40
C ALA A 188 16.10 7.66 -7.72
N PRO A 189 16.77 8.82 -7.65
CA PRO A 189 18.15 8.94 -7.19
C PRO A 189 18.35 8.57 -5.72
N GLN A 190 17.29 8.66 -4.90
CA GLN A 190 17.27 8.30 -3.48
C GLN A 190 16.85 6.85 -3.24
N LEU A 191 16.67 6.03 -4.28
CA LEU A 191 16.15 4.67 -4.14
C LEU A 191 17.18 3.77 -3.48
N GLU A 192 16.86 3.31 -2.27
CA GLU A 192 17.73 2.47 -1.44
C GLU A 192 17.39 0.98 -1.58
N ASN A 193 16.11 0.68 -1.79
CA ASN A 193 15.58 -0.68 -1.77
C ASN A 193 14.69 -0.95 -2.98
N ILE A 194 14.95 -2.07 -3.66
CA ILE A 194 14.06 -2.63 -4.68
C ILE A 194 13.75 -4.07 -4.31
N THR A 195 12.46 -4.41 -4.29
CA THR A 195 11.99 -5.79 -4.18
C THR A 195 11.04 -6.10 -5.32
N ILE A 196 11.43 -7.05 -6.16
CA ILE A 196 10.57 -7.62 -7.19
C ILE A 196 10.31 -9.07 -6.80
N ASP A 197 9.07 -9.46 -6.54
CA ASP A 197 8.77 -10.84 -6.16
C ASP A 197 7.49 -11.37 -6.82
N GLY A 198 7.48 -12.66 -7.13
CA GLY A 198 6.40 -13.32 -7.85
C GLY A 198 6.14 -12.71 -9.23
N ALA A 199 7.10 -11.96 -9.78
CA ALA A 199 6.95 -11.32 -11.06
C ALA A 199 7.08 -12.34 -12.20
N TYR A 200 6.37 -12.11 -13.30
CA TYR A 200 6.48 -12.88 -14.53
C TYR A 200 7.00 -11.95 -15.61
N ALA A 201 8.18 -12.19 -16.15
CA ALA A 201 8.63 -11.36 -17.24
C ALA A 201 7.93 -11.76 -18.56
N SER A 202 7.45 -10.80 -19.35
CA SER A 202 6.95 -11.08 -20.72
C SER A 202 8.09 -11.29 -21.73
N GLY A 203 9.32 -11.18 -21.26
CA GLY A 203 10.60 -11.28 -21.96
C GLY A 203 11.71 -10.89 -20.97
N PRO A 204 13.00 -10.97 -21.33
CA PRO A 204 14.08 -10.66 -20.41
C PRO A 204 14.01 -9.22 -19.89
N VAL A 205 13.99 -9.04 -18.57
CA VAL A 205 14.01 -7.74 -17.88
C VAL A 205 15.46 -7.34 -17.65
N ASP A 206 15.84 -6.20 -18.20
CA ASP A 206 17.19 -5.64 -18.08
C ASP A 206 17.39 -4.90 -16.76
N LEU A 207 18.33 -5.39 -15.96
CA LEU A 207 18.71 -4.83 -14.66
C LEU A 207 19.83 -3.80 -14.72
N ARG A 208 20.51 -3.65 -15.87
CA ARG A 208 21.60 -2.67 -16.04
C ARG A 208 21.21 -1.23 -15.67
N PRO A 209 19.98 -0.73 -15.92
CA PRO A 209 19.57 0.60 -15.47
C PRO A 209 19.72 0.80 -13.96
N LEU A 210 19.56 -0.26 -13.16
CA LEU A 210 19.71 -0.21 -11.71
C LEU A 210 21.16 0.03 -11.28
N ALA A 211 22.16 -0.31 -12.10
CA ALA A 211 23.57 -0.10 -11.78
C ALA A 211 23.94 1.39 -11.64
N HIS A 212 23.16 2.28 -12.24
CA HIS A 212 23.40 3.74 -12.19
C HIS A 212 22.74 4.44 -11.00
N MET A 213 21.98 3.73 -10.16
CA MET A 213 21.31 4.33 -8.99
C MET A 213 22.29 4.47 -7.82
N PRO A 214 22.67 5.70 -7.40
CA PRO A 214 23.77 5.89 -6.46
C PRO A 214 23.41 5.42 -5.03
N ALA A 215 22.15 5.56 -4.62
CA ALA A 215 21.70 5.21 -3.27
C ALA A 215 21.29 3.74 -3.11
N LEU A 216 21.23 2.95 -4.19
CA LEU A 216 20.63 1.61 -4.17
C LEU A 216 21.53 0.61 -3.43
N ARG A 217 21.01 0.02 -2.35
CA ARG A 217 21.76 -0.86 -1.44
C ARG A 217 21.25 -2.28 -1.49
N PHE A 218 19.93 -2.44 -1.52
CA PHE A 218 19.26 -3.72 -1.43
C PHE A 218 18.46 -3.97 -2.70
N VAL A 219 18.81 -5.06 -3.39
CA VAL A 219 18.07 -5.53 -4.57
C VAL A 219 17.65 -6.96 -4.30
N THR A 220 16.35 -7.16 -4.10
CA THR A 220 15.74 -8.47 -3.95
C THR A 220 14.96 -8.80 -5.22
N ILE A 221 15.32 -9.90 -5.87
CA ILE A 221 14.60 -10.39 -7.05
C ILE A 221 14.21 -11.84 -6.78
N GLY A 222 12.90 -12.08 -6.65
CA GLY A 222 12.28 -13.39 -6.65
C GLY A 222 12.25 -13.92 -8.07
N ILE A 223 13.23 -14.76 -8.42
CA ILE A 223 13.39 -15.29 -9.77
C ILE A 223 12.66 -16.63 -9.85
N LYS A 224 11.72 -16.78 -10.79
CA LYS A 224 11.17 -18.10 -11.13
C LYS A 224 11.98 -18.79 -12.24
N ASN A 225 12.45 -18.00 -13.20
CA ASN A 225 13.29 -18.44 -14.29
C ASN A 225 14.44 -17.45 -14.49
N PRO A 226 15.71 -17.84 -14.28
CA PRO A 226 16.86 -16.96 -14.46
C PRO A 226 16.96 -16.30 -15.84
N ALA A 227 16.42 -16.92 -16.90
CA ALA A 227 16.40 -16.34 -18.24
C ALA A 227 15.49 -15.10 -18.36
N GLU A 228 14.63 -14.85 -17.37
CA GLU A 228 13.76 -13.68 -17.32
C GLU A 228 14.49 -12.40 -16.91
N PHE A 229 15.74 -12.48 -16.44
CA PHE A 229 16.50 -11.31 -16.00
C PHE A 229 17.89 -11.31 -16.62
N VAL A 230 18.32 -10.15 -17.12
CA VAL A 230 19.66 -9.95 -17.69
C VAL A 230 20.35 -8.77 -16.99
N GLY A 231 21.68 -8.76 -16.97
CA GLY A 231 22.45 -7.69 -16.34
C GLY A 231 22.59 -7.81 -14.81
N LEU A 232 22.44 -9.02 -14.25
CA LEU A 232 22.69 -9.27 -12.82
C LEU A 232 24.14 -8.96 -12.44
N ASP A 233 25.08 -9.21 -13.34
CA ASP A 233 26.50 -8.90 -13.23
C ASP A 233 26.75 -7.40 -13.02
N ALA A 234 25.92 -6.53 -13.60
CA ALA A 234 25.99 -5.08 -13.42
C ALA A 234 25.68 -4.64 -11.97
N LEU A 235 25.15 -5.52 -11.12
CA LEU A 235 24.82 -5.25 -9.72
C LEU A 235 25.87 -5.82 -8.74
N SER A 236 26.88 -6.53 -9.24
CA SER A 236 27.89 -7.26 -8.43
C SER A 236 28.68 -6.41 -7.41
N GLY A 237 28.70 -5.08 -7.57
CA GLY A 237 29.36 -4.14 -6.65
C GLY A 237 28.50 -3.57 -5.52
N ARG A 238 27.23 -3.97 -5.37
CA ARG A 238 26.32 -3.42 -4.36
C ARG A 238 26.37 -4.18 -3.04
N GLN A 239 26.07 -3.48 -1.94
CA GLN A 239 26.20 -4.00 -0.56
C GLN A 239 25.43 -5.31 -0.34
N GLU A 240 24.18 -5.41 -0.83
CA GLU A 240 23.39 -6.64 -0.73
C GLU A 240 22.49 -6.83 -1.95
N VAL A 241 22.95 -7.63 -2.92
CA VAL A 241 22.10 -8.17 -3.99
C VAL A 241 21.68 -9.57 -3.60
N ARG A 242 20.37 -9.77 -3.38
CA ARG A 242 19.78 -11.08 -3.10
C ARG A 242 18.88 -11.47 -4.26
N ALA A 243 19.44 -12.22 -5.20
CA ALA A 243 18.66 -12.97 -6.17
C ALA A 243 18.28 -14.31 -5.53
N SER A 244 17.03 -14.45 -5.08
CA SER A 244 16.52 -15.73 -4.58
C SER A 244 15.68 -16.38 -5.67
N VAL A 245 16.11 -17.56 -6.12
CA VAL A 245 15.27 -18.41 -6.95
C VAL A 245 14.22 -19.02 -6.03
N GLY A 246 12.96 -18.64 -6.21
CA GLY A 246 11.88 -19.21 -5.41
C GLY A 246 11.62 -20.64 -5.88
N GLU A 247 11.89 -21.64 -5.03
CA GLU A 247 11.34 -22.98 -5.25
C GLU A 247 9.82 -22.87 -5.33
N VAL A 248 9.25 -23.47 -6.38
CA VAL A 248 7.81 -23.55 -6.57
C VAL A 248 7.23 -24.39 -5.44
N GLY A 249 6.80 -23.71 -4.37
CA GLY A 249 5.92 -24.28 -3.37
C GLY A 249 4.58 -24.60 -4.04
N SER A 250 4.43 -25.84 -4.50
CA SER A 250 3.17 -26.47 -4.79
C SER A 250 2.28 -26.41 -3.56
N ARG A 251 1.12 -25.75 -3.67
CA ARG A 251 -0.13 -26.02 -2.94
C ARG A 251 -1.27 -25.21 -3.54
#